data_AF-A0A966AIR2-F1
#
_entry.id   AF-A0A966AIR2-F1
#
_cell.length_a   1.000
_cell.length_b   1.000
_cell.length_c   1.000
_cell.angle_alpha   90.00
_cell.angle_beta   90.00
_cell.angle_gamma   90.00
#
_symmetry.space_group_name_H-M   'P 1'
#
loop_
_entity.id
_entity.type
_entity.pdbx_description
1 polymer ?
#
loop_
_entity_poly.entity_id
_entity_poly.type
_entity_poly.pdbx_seq_one_letter_code
_entity_poly.pdbx_strand_id
1 'polypeptide(L)'
;MKSIEVAGDAYQVGRGLGEAAARAIRETVVNVERYRALKRDWSGSDRLMALLSAARQAYPEFLREIEGIAHGAGVDFDDIFLWNCRGD
;
A
#
# COMPACT_ATOMS: atom_id res chain seq x y z
N MET A 1 0.48 2.41 22.91
CA MET A 1 0.52 2.63 21.44
C MET A 1 1.87 3.24 21.11
N LYS A 2 2.61 2.73 20.13
CA LYS A 2 3.93 3.26 19.74
C LYS A 2 3.71 4.36 18.70
N SER A 3 4.23 5.56 18.93
CA SER A 3 4.26 6.64 17.94
C SER A 3 5.51 6.54 17.08
N ILE A 4 5.40 7.02 15.84
CA ILE A 4 6.51 7.18 14.92
C ILE A 4 6.46 8.59 14.35
N GLU A 5 7.62 9.20 14.19
CA GLU A 5 7.77 10.48 13.53
C GLU A 5 8.48 10.25 12.20
N VAL A 6 7.86 10.74 11.12
CA VAL A 6 8.35 10.64 9.75
C VAL A 6 8.17 12.00 9.09
N ALA A 7 9.12 12.40 8.25
CA ALA A 7 9.10 13.68 7.56
C ALA A 7 9.85 13.57 6.23
N GLY A 8 9.54 14.48 5.31
CA GLY A 8 10.10 14.51 3.96
C GLY A 8 9.01 14.64 2.90
N ASP A 9 9.36 14.32 1.67
CA ASP A 9 8.37 14.16 0.60
C ASP A 9 7.47 12.94 0.83
N ALA A 10 6.39 12.82 0.06
CA ALA A 10 5.42 11.74 0.21
C ALA A 10 6.07 10.34 0.18
N TYR A 11 7.07 10.13 -0.69
CA TYR A 11 7.77 8.86 -0.77
C TYR A 11 8.62 8.60 0.48
N GLN A 12 9.34 9.60 0.99
CA GLN A 12 10.14 9.49 2.21
C GLN A 12 9.28 9.21 3.44
N VAL A 13 8.13 9.91 3.55
CA VAL A 13 7.12 9.65 4.58
C VAL A 13 6.64 8.21 4.48
N GLY A 14 6.20 7.79 3.28
CA GLY A 14 5.76 6.43 3.04
C GLY A 14 6.82 5.38 3.39
N ARG A 15 8.08 5.61 3.02
CA ARG A 15 9.17 4.68 3.34
C ARG A 15 9.39 4.53 4.84
N GLY A 16 9.40 5.64 5.59
CA GLY A 16 9.51 5.59 7.05
C GLY A 16 8.33 4.85 7.71
N LEU A 17 7.10 5.05 7.21
CA LEU A 17 5.93 4.29 7.66
C LEU A 17 6.07 2.79 7.35
N GLY A 18 6.50 2.46 6.13
CA GLY A 18 6.74 1.10 5.67
C GLY A 18 7.78 0.37 6.51
N GLU A 19 8.92 1.01 6.79
CA GLU A 19 9.99 0.47 7.64
C GLU A 19 9.49 0.21 9.06
N ALA A 20 8.75 1.16 9.64
CA ALA A 20 8.20 1.04 10.98
C ALA A 20 7.13 -0.05 11.11
N ALA A 21 6.32 -0.24 10.05
CA ALA A 21 5.23 -1.21 10.00
C ALA A 21 5.61 -2.53 9.30
N ALA A 22 6.85 -2.68 8.84
CA ALA A 22 7.30 -3.73 7.94
C ALA A 22 6.90 -5.13 8.41
N ARG A 23 7.09 -5.40 9.71
CA ARG A 23 6.70 -6.67 10.33
C ARG A 23 5.19 -6.90 10.25
N ALA A 24 4.38 -5.92 10.64
CA ALA A 24 2.91 -6.03 10.60
C ALA A 24 2.39 -6.18 9.16
N ILE A 25 2.98 -5.47 8.20
CA ILE A 25 2.61 -5.57 6.80
C ILE A 25 2.91 -6.98 6.26
N ARG A 26 4.14 -7.47 6.43
CA ARG A 26 4.55 -8.79 5.93
C ARG A 26 3.92 -9.96 6.67
N GLU A 27 3.73 -9.86 7.97
CA GLU A 27 3.23 -10.99 8.77
C GLU A 27 1.70 -10.99 8.88
N THR A 28 1.05 -9.82 8.82
CA THR A 28 -0.38 -9.69 9.05
C THR A 28 -1.13 -9.28 7.79
N VAL A 29 -0.80 -8.16 7.17
CA VAL A 29 -1.59 -7.62 6.04
C VAL A 29 -1.60 -8.58 4.85
N VAL A 30 -0.45 -9.08 4.41
CA VAL A 30 -0.39 -9.98 3.24
C VAL A 30 -0.81 -11.42 3.54
N ASN A 31 -0.97 -11.78 4.81
CA ASN A 31 -1.23 -13.16 5.22
C ASN A 31 -2.66 -13.40 5.73
N VAL A 32 -3.43 -12.36 6.04
CA VAL A 32 -4.82 -12.53 6.45
C VAL A 32 -5.70 -12.99 5.29
N GLU A 33 -6.69 -13.84 5.60
CA GLU A 33 -7.59 -14.43 4.59
C GLU A 33 -8.32 -13.35 3.77
N ARG A 34 -8.71 -12.25 4.40
CA ARG A 34 -9.36 -11.13 3.71
C ARG A 34 -8.48 -10.56 2.58
N TYR A 35 -7.18 -10.44 2.83
CA TYR A 35 -6.23 -9.98 1.82
C TYR A 35 -6.06 -11.01 0.71
N ARG A 36 -5.88 -12.29 1.06
CA ARG A 36 -5.74 -13.38 0.09
C ARG A 36 -6.95 -13.48 -0.85
N ALA A 37 -8.15 -13.34 -0.30
CA ALA A 37 -9.39 -13.30 -1.08
C ALA A 37 -9.41 -12.11 -2.04
N LEU A 38 -9.09 -10.91 -1.54
CA LEU A 38 -9.03 -9.70 -2.36
C LEU A 38 -7.99 -9.83 -3.49
N LYS A 39 -6.79 -10.34 -3.19
CA LYS A 39 -5.73 -10.58 -4.18
C LYS A 39 -6.19 -11.54 -5.27
N ARG A 40 -6.78 -12.67 -4.90
CA ARG A 40 -7.31 -13.63 -5.87
C ARG A 40 -8.38 -13.00 -6.78
N ASP A 41 -9.27 -12.20 -6.21
CA ASP A 41 -10.44 -11.73 -6.95
C ASP A 41 -10.15 -10.47 -7.79
N TRP A 42 -9.14 -9.67 -7.43
CA TRP A 42 -8.88 -8.35 -8.05
C TRP A 42 -7.53 -8.22 -8.74
N SER A 43 -6.54 -9.08 -8.47
CA SER A 43 -5.25 -9.00 -9.15
C SER A 43 -5.43 -9.15 -10.65
N GLY A 44 -4.93 -8.17 -11.41
CA GLY A 44 -5.09 -8.13 -12.87
C GLY A 44 -6.49 -7.74 -13.36
N SER A 45 -7.41 -7.36 -12.47
CA SER A 45 -8.75 -6.93 -12.87
C SER A 45 -8.76 -5.52 -13.47
N ASP A 46 -9.66 -5.28 -14.42
CA ASP A 46 -9.90 -3.95 -14.99
C ASP A 46 -10.28 -2.92 -13.93
N ARG A 47 -10.99 -3.37 -12.88
CA ARG A 47 -11.37 -2.54 -11.75
C ARG A 47 -10.16 -1.97 -11.02
N LEU A 48 -9.18 -2.81 -10.67
CA LEU A 48 -7.99 -2.37 -9.95
C LEU A 48 -7.13 -1.44 -10.83
N MET A 49 -7.03 -1.74 -12.13
CA MET A 49 -6.34 -0.87 -13.09
C MET A 49 -7.01 0.50 -13.23
N ALA A 50 -8.35 0.55 -13.26
CA ALA A 50 -9.11 1.79 -13.31
C ALA A 50 -8.89 2.64 -12.04
N LEU A 51 -8.90 2.02 -10.86
CA LEU A 51 -8.61 2.70 -9.59
C LEU A 51 -7.18 3.26 -9.58
N LEU A 52 -6.19 2.49 -10.04
CA LEU A 52 -4.80 2.97 -10.13
C LEU A 52 -4.68 4.16 -11.08
N SER A 53 -5.35 4.11 -12.24
CA SER A 53 -5.35 5.21 -13.20
C SER A 53 -6.01 6.47 -12.65
N ALA A 54 -7.15 6.32 -11.95
CA ALA A 54 -7.84 7.43 -11.30
C ALA A 54 -6.99 8.05 -10.18
N ALA A 55 -6.41 7.21 -9.30
CA ALA A 55 -5.53 7.65 -8.22
C ALA A 55 -4.29 8.39 -8.76
N ARG A 56 -3.72 7.93 -9.87
CA ARG A 56 -2.55 8.59 -10.49
C ARG A 56 -2.87 9.99 -10.99
N GLN A 57 -4.09 10.20 -11.51
CA GLN A 57 -4.51 11.49 -12.02
C GLN A 57 -4.94 12.45 -10.91
N ALA A 58 -5.70 11.96 -9.92
CA ALA A 58 -6.27 12.79 -8.88
C ALA A 58 -5.35 12.98 -7.67
N TYR A 59 -4.55 11.96 -7.34
CA TYR A 59 -3.82 11.86 -6.08
C TYR A 59 -2.38 11.32 -6.26
N PRO A 60 -1.56 11.95 -7.13
CA PRO A 60 -0.22 11.45 -7.40
C PRO A 60 0.68 11.39 -6.16
N GLU A 61 0.51 12.31 -5.20
CA GLU A 61 1.29 12.29 -3.95
C GLU A 61 0.95 11.10 -3.05
N PHE A 62 -0.32 10.70 -2.95
CA PHE A 62 -0.68 9.50 -2.17
C PHE A 62 -0.18 8.22 -2.83
N LEU A 63 -0.14 8.14 -4.17
CA LEU A 63 0.53 7.03 -4.83
C LEU A 63 2.03 6.98 -4.52
N ARG A 64 2.71 8.14 -4.48
CA ARG A 64 4.11 8.21 -4.06
C ARG A 64 4.33 7.76 -2.63
N GLU A 65 3.41 8.05 -1.73
CA GLU A 65 3.45 7.53 -0.35
C GLU A 65 3.26 6.01 -0.31
N ILE A 66 2.31 5.46 -1.06
CA ILE A 66 2.09 4.01 -1.19
C ILE A 66 3.34 3.31 -1.75
N GLU A 67 3.99 3.88 -2.76
CA GLU A 67 5.28 3.40 -3.28
C GLU A 67 6.36 3.36 -2.18
N GLY A 68 6.43 4.42 -1.38
CA GLY A 68 7.32 4.47 -0.21
C GLY A 68 7.01 3.37 0.80
N ILE A 69 5.74 3.19 1.16
CA ILE A 69 5.31 2.16 2.12
C ILE A 69 5.71 0.77 1.63
N ALA A 70 5.44 0.46 0.36
CA ALA A 70 5.81 -0.81 -0.24
C ALA A 70 7.33 -1.05 -0.16
N HIS A 71 8.13 -0.04 -0.51
CA HIS A 71 9.59 -0.10 -0.38
C HIS A 71 10.02 -0.36 1.07
N GLY A 72 9.57 0.46 2.01
CA GLY A 72 10.00 0.36 3.42
C GLY A 72 9.58 -0.96 4.06
N ALA A 73 8.42 -1.50 3.66
CA ALA A 73 7.94 -2.80 4.12
C ALA A 73 8.57 -3.98 3.38
N GLY A 74 9.28 -3.76 2.27
CA GLY A 74 9.87 -4.81 1.45
C GLY A 74 8.83 -5.74 0.81
N VAL A 75 7.76 -5.16 0.28
CA VAL A 75 6.68 -5.87 -0.44
C VAL A 75 6.36 -5.17 -1.75
N ASP A 76 5.58 -5.83 -2.61
CA ASP A 76 5.21 -5.26 -3.90
C ASP A 76 4.25 -4.07 -3.75
N PHE A 77 4.39 -3.06 -4.63
CA PHE A 77 3.50 -1.91 -4.68
C PHE A 77 2.04 -2.33 -4.84
N ASP A 78 1.77 -3.28 -5.74
CA ASP A 78 0.42 -3.76 -6.03
C ASP A 78 -0.25 -4.35 -4.78
N ASP A 79 0.52 -4.99 -3.90
CA ASP A 79 0.01 -5.56 -2.66
C ASP A 79 -0.48 -4.47 -1.69
N ILE A 80 0.29 -3.38 -1.54
CA ILE A 80 -0.09 -2.24 -0.70
C ILE A 80 -1.22 -1.45 -1.33
N PHE A 81 -1.17 -1.20 -2.65
CA PHE A 81 -2.21 -0.48 -3.36
C PHE A 81 -3.55 -1.22 -3.26
N LEU A 82 -3.56 -2.53 -3.54
CA LEU A 82 -4.73 -3.38 -3.41
C LEU A 82 -5.33 -3.32 -1.99
N TRP A 83 -4.48 -3.42 -0.96
CA TRP A 83 -4.97 -3.34 0.42
C TRP A 83 -5.58 -1.98 0.77
N ASN A 84 -5.09 -0.89 0.18
CA ASN A 84 -5.69 0.44 0.33
C ASN A 84 -7.06 0.54 -0.36
N CYS A 85 -7.28 -0.20 -1.46
CA CYS A 85 -8.56 -0.27 -2.16
C CYS A 85 -9.58 -1.27 -1.57
N ARG A 86 -9.28 -1.94 -0.44
CA ARG A 86 -10.15 -3.00 0.13
C ARG A 86 -11.57 -2.57 0.54
N GLY A 87 -11.84 -1.27 0.52
CA GLY A 87 -13.11 -0.66 0.90
C GLY A 87 -13.91 -0.11 -0.27
N ASP A 88 -13.34 -0.09 -1.48
CA ASP A 88 -14.02 0.30 -2.72
C ASP A 88 -15.01 -0.79 -3.15
#